data_AF-A0A6S7K1T1-F1
#
_entry.id   AF-A0A6S7K1T1-F1
#
_cell.length_a   1.000
_cell.length_b   1.000
_cell.length_c   1.000
_cell.angle_alpha   90.00
_cell.angle_beta   90.00
_cell.angle_gamma   90.00
#
_symmetry.space_group_name_H-M   'P 1'
#
loop_
_entity.id
_entity.type
_entity.pdbx_description
1 polymer ?
#
loop_
_entity_poly.entity_id
_entity_poly.type
_entity_poly.pdbx_seq_one_letter_code
_entity_poly.pdbx_strand_id
1 'polypeptide(L)'
;MDECEDEDVLLFCLLLRRRRRRLRALNRQTWTKRWIMRRQGQGAYANLVKELNAEEPEQFRQYHRIDRQSFESILTMVNPLIVKQDTQMRFSISPRERLTVTIRFLATGQVNHLEVWLFNSGWEKEQYLVSLKKHVWHCMGQ
;
A
#
# COMPACT_ATOMS: atom_id res chain seq x y z
N MET A 1 18.55 -43.18 -42.94
CA MET A 1 19.65 -42.72 -42.06
C MET A 1 19.19 -41.38 -41.50
N ASP A 2 18.04 -41.36 -40.81
CA ASP A 2 17.30 -40.11 -40.56
C ASP A 2 16.81 -39.99 -39.11
N GLU A 3 16.95 -41.02 -38.27
CA GLU A 3 16.53 -40.97 -36.86
C GLU A 3 17.46 -40.11 -35.99
N CYS A 4 18.73 -39.94 -36.39
CA CYS A 4 19.72 -39.17 -35.63
C CYS A 4 19.47 -37.65 -35.71
N GLU A 5 19.03 -37.15 -36.89
CA GLU A 5 18.73 -35.73 -37.05
C GLU A 5 17.48 -35.32 -36.26
N ASP A 6 16.50 -36.22 -36.15
CA ASP A 6 15.29 -35.98 -35.37
C ASP A 6 15.55 -35.91 -33.86
N GLU A 7 16.47 -36.72 -33.32
CA GLU A 7 16.88 -36.66 -31.91
C GLU A 7 17.58 -35.33 -31.57
N ASP A 8 18.47 -34.86 -32.44
CA ASP A 8 19.18 -33.59 -32.25
C ASP A 8 18.23 -32.39 -32.36
N VAL A 9 17.27 -32.44 -33.30
CA VAL A 9 16.22 -31.42 -33.43
C VAL A 9 15.30 -31.41 -32.21
N LEU A 10 14.93 -32.59 -31.69
CA LEU A 10 14.14 -32.73 -30.45
C LEU A 10 14.90 -32.16 -29.25
N LEU A 11 16.18 -32.50 -29.11
CA LEU A 11 17.05 -32.01 -28.04
C LEU A 11 17.18 -30.48 -28.10
N PHE A 12 17.41 -29.93 -29.29
CA PHE A 12 17.48 -28.49 -29.52
C PHE A 12 16.16 -27.79 -29.17
N CYS A 13 15.03 -28.36 -29.58
CA CYS A 13 13.69 -27.85 -29.25
C CYS A 13 13.43 -27.84 -27.73
N LEU A 14 13.83 -28.92 -27.02
CA LEU A 14 13.72 -29.01 -25.57
C LEU A 14 14.59 -27.96 -24.85
N LEU A 15 15.82 -27.75 -25.32
CA LEU A 15 16.74 -26.73 -24.79
C LEU A 15 16.18 -25.31 -24.99
N LEU A 16 15.66 -24.99 -26.17
CA LEU A 16 15.02 -23.69 -26.43
C LEU A 16 13.76 -23.48 -25.59
N ARG A 17 12.95 -24.53 -25.36
CA ARG A 17 11.76 -24.46 -24.51
C ARG A 17 12.15 -24.25 -23.05
N ARG A 18 13.22 -24.90 -22.57
CA ARG A 18 13.78 -24.71 -21.21
C ARG A 18 14.35 -23.29 -21.04
N ARG A 19 15.08 -22.77 -22.03
CA ARG A 19 15.61 -21.39 -22.05
C ARG A 19 14.48 -20.35 -22.02
N ARG A 20 13.45 -20.52 -22.86
CA ARG A 20 12.26 -19.65 -22.85
C ARG A 20 11.52 -19.68 -21.51
N ARG A 21 11.38 -20.85 -20.87
CA ARG A 21 10.79 -20.96 -19.51
C ARG A 21 11.62 -20.22 -18.45
N ARG A 22 12.95 -20.35 -18.48
CA ARG A 22 13.87 -19.63 -17.57
C ARG A 22 13.76 -18.11 -17.73
N LEU A 23 13.81 -17.61 -18.96
CA LEU A 23 13.69 -16.17 -19.24
C LEU A 23 12.32 -15.63 -18.83
N ARG A 24 11.23 -16.37 -19.08
CA ARG A 24 9.90 -15.99 -18.58
C ARG A 24 9.84 -15.97 -17.07
N ALA A 25 10.51 -16.89 -16.38
CA ALA A 25 10.59 -16.92 -14.91
C ALA A 25 11.38 -15.73 -14.34
N LEU A 26 12.49 -15.36 -14.98
CA LEU A 26 13.28 -14.16 -14.64
C LEU A 26 12.49 -12.86 -14.86
N ASN A 27 11.69 -12.81 -15.93
CA ASN A 27 10.82 -11.66 -16.24
C ASN A 27 9.47 -11.67 -15.50
N ARG A 28 9.21 -12.62 -14.60
CA ARG A 28 8.03 -12.52 -13.73
C ARG A 28 8.25 -11.35 -12.79
N GLN A 29 7.64 -10.21 -13.11
CA GLN A 29 7.50 -9.14 -12.14
C GLN A 29 6.71 -9.70 -10.94
N THR A 30 7.32 -9.61 -9.75
CA THR A 30 6.62 -9.92 -8.51
C THR A 30 5.44 -8.95 -8.38
N TRP A 31 4.21 -9.48 -8.32
CA TRP A 31 2.97 -8.70 -8.16
C TRP A 31 3.05 -7.68 -7.02
N THR A 32 3.75 -8.03 -5.94
CA THR A 32 4.04 -7.13 -4.82
C THR A 32 5.43 -7.45 -4.29
N LYS A 33 6.20 -6.41 -3.92
CA LYS A 33 7.54 -6.59 -3.34
C LYS A 33 7.43 -7.19 -1.93
N ARG A 34 8.38 -8.05 -1.54
CA ARG A 34 8.35 -8.76 -0.24
C ARG A 34 8.23 -7.85 0.99
N TRP A 35 8.90 -6.71 0.98
CA TRP A 35 8.85 -5.75 2.10
C TRP A 35 7.47 -5.10 2.26
N ILE A 36 6.63 -5.09 1.21
CA ILE A 36 5.23 -4.64 1.26
C ILE A 36 4.33 -5.60 2.01
N MET A 37 4.58 -6.89 1.87
CA MET A 37 3.86 -7.92 2.61
C MET A 37 4.15 -7.85 4.12
N ARG A 38 5.30 -7.29 4.53
CA ARG A 38 5.71 -7.16 5.94
C ARG A 38 5.16 -5.92 6.64
N ARG A 39 4.36 -5.08 5.97
CA ARG A 39 3.90 -3.79 6.52
C ARG A 39 3.11 -3.90 7.83
N GLN A 40 2.43 -5.02 8.07
CA GLN A 40 1.61 -5.21 9.28
C GLN A 40 2.45 -5.21 10.57
N GLY A 41 3.72 -5.62 10.49
CA GLY A 41 4.65 -5.63 11.64
C GLY A 41 5.89 -4.73 11.47
N GLN A 42 6.12 -4.17 10.28
CA GLN A 42 7.30 -3.32 10.00
C GLN A 42 6.93 -1.99 9.34
N GLY A 43 5.64 -1.70 9.16
CA GLY A 43 5.18 -0.46 8.55
C GLY A 43 5.28 0.71 9.52
N ALA A 44 5.44 1.93 8.98
CA ALA A 44 5.51 3.16 9.77
C ALA A 44 4.28 3.34 10.67
N TYR A 45 3.11 2.90 10.21
CA TYR A 45 1.90 2.95 11.02
C TYR A 45 1.94 1.99 12.21
N ALA A 46 2.29 0.73 11.97
CA ALA A 46 2.27 -0.33 12.97
C ALA A 46 3.27 -0.06 14.10
N ASN A 47 4.38 0.61 13.78
CA ASN A 47 5.43 0.93 14.74
C ASN A 47 5.20 2.35 15.29
N LEU A 48 5.55 3.38 14.50
CA LEU A 48 5.57 4.77 14.96
C LEU A 48 4.18 5.31 15.32
N VAL A 49 3.18 5.20 14.43
CA VAL A 49 1.90 5.91 14.66
C VAL A 49 1.09 5.28 15.80
N LYS A 50 1.19 3.95 15.98
CA LYS A 50 0.56 3.27 17.11
C LYS A 50 1.20 3.64 18.44
N GLU A 51 2.53 3.67 18.50
CA GLU A 51 3.27 4.10 19.70
C GLU A 51 2.97 5.56 20.05
N LEU A 52 3.04 6.47 19.07
CA LEU A 52 2.68 7.89 19.26
C LEU A 52 1.26 8.06 19.79
N ASN A 53 0.30 7.28 19.27
CA ASN A 53 -1.07 7.34 19.75
C ASN A 53 -1.21 6.81 21.18
N ALA A 54 -0.39 5.84 21.60
CA ALA A 54 -0.48 5.22 22.93
C ALA A 54 0.23 6.03 24.01
N GLU A 55 1.43 6.54 23.73
CA GLU A 55 2.35 7.05 24.75
C GLU A 55 2.43 8.59 24.74
N GLU A 56 2.25 9.24 23.59
CA GLU A 56 2.68 10.63 23.38
C GLU A 56 1.62 11.48 22.64
N PRO A 57 0.57 11.96 23.32
CA PRO A 57 -0.53 12.70 22.69
C PRO A 57 -0.09 14.03 22.05
N GLU A 58 0.96 14.67 22.58
CA GLU A 58 1.51 15.90 22.02
C GLU A 58 2.21 15.64 20.68
N GLN A 59 3.02 14.57 20.61
CA GLN A 59 3.71 14.18 19.39
C GLN A 59 2.72 13.67 18.33
N PHE A 60 1.64 12.98 18.75
CA PHE A 60 0.54 12.63 17.85
C PHE A 60 -0.09 13.88 17.22
N ARG A 61 -0.32 14.93 18.03
CA ARG A 61 -0.84 16.22 17.55
C ARG A 61 0.14 16.91 16.62
N GLN A 62 1.43 16.91 16.91
CA GLN A 62 2.44 17.48 16.01
C GLN A 62 2.50 16.75 14.67
N TYR A 63 2.41 15.42 14.71
CA TYR A 63 2.46 14.56 13.53
C TYR A 63 1.24 14.74 12.62
N HIS A 64 0.03 14.80 13.18
CA HIS A 64 -1.23 14.90 12.40
C HIS A 64 -1.75 16.34 12.27
N ARG A 65 -1.19 17.31 13.00
CA ARG A 65 -1.72 18.69 13.19
C ARG A 65 -3.16 18.78 13.69
N ILE A 66 -3.71 17.67 14.19
CA ILE A 66 -5.01 17.60 14.88
C ILE A 66 -4.86 16.77 16.14
N ASP A 67 -5.70 17.02 17.14
CA ASP A 67 -5.72 16.21 18.35
C ASP A 67 -6.32 14.82 18.09
N ARG A 68 -6.08 13.91 19.04
CA ARG A 68 -6.55 12.52 18.96
C ARG A 68 -8.07 12.44 18.91
N GLN A 69 -8.79 13.26 19.66
CA GLN A 69 -10.25 13.20 19.72
C GLN A 69 -10.86 13.60 18.38
N SER A 70 -10.36 14.69 17.78
CA SER A 70 -10.73 15.11 16.42
C SER A 70 -10.41 14.02 15.39
N PHE A 71 -9.26 13.36 15.51
CA PHE A 71 -8.89 12.25 14.64
C PHE A 71 -9.90 11.09 14.73
N GLU A 72 -10.30 10.68 15.94
CA GLU A 72 -11.29 9.61 16.14
C GLU A 72 -12.68 10.00 15.62
N SER A 73 -13.10 11.26 15.82
CA SER A 73 -14.36 11.77 15.30
C SER A 73 -14.41 11.72 13.78
N ILE A 74 -13.35 12.19 13.11
CA ILE A 74 -13.21 12.12 11.66
C ILE A 74 -13.18 10.66 11.19
N LEU A 75 -12.43 9.80 11.90
CA LEU A 75 -12.37 8.39 11.58
C LEU A 75 -13.76 7.77 11.62
N THR A 76 -14.56 8.04 12.65
CA THR A 76 -15.91 7.49 12.80
C THR A 76 -16.81 7.87 11.62
N MET A 77 -16.76 9.13 11.18
CA MET A 77 -17.55 9.61 10.04
C MET A 77 -17.09 8.99 8.71
N VAL A 78 -15.79 8.84 8.53
CA VAL A 78 -15.19 8.46 7.25
C VAL A 78 -15.01 6.94 7.13
N ASN A 79 -14.94 6.21 8.24
CA ASN A 79 -14.79 4.76 8.31
C ASN A 79 -15.68 4.00 7.30
N PRO A 80 -17.02 4.22 7.24
CA PRO A 80 -17.86 3.50 6.28
C PRO A 80 -17.48 3.76 4.81
N LEU A 81 -16.86 4.90 4.50
CA LEU A 81 -16.45 5.28 3.14
C LEU A 81 -15.08 4.72 2.74
N ILE A 82 -14.21 4.49 3.74
CA ILE A 82 -12.81 4.11 3.51
C ILE A 82 -12.48 2.68 3.90
N VAL A 83 -13.42 1.94 4.50
CA VAL A 83 -13.25 0.49 4.72
C VAL A 83 -13.16 -0.21 3.37
N LYS A 84 -12.13 -1.03 3.18
CA LYS A 84 -12.06 -1.99 2.07
C LYS A 84 -11.91 -3.39 2.68
N GLN A 85 -12.53 -4.37 2.03
CA GLN A 85 -12.44 -5.77 2.42
C GLN A 85 -11.04 -6.33 2.17
N ASP A 86 -10.63 -7.26 3.03
CA ASP A 86 -9.43 -8.04 2.83
C ASP A 86 -9.60 -9.01 1.64
N THR A 87 -8.52 -9.24 0.91
CA THR A 87 -8.48 -10.22 -0.18
C THR A 87 -7.53 -11.35 0.17
N GLN A 88 -7.76 -12.53 -0.39
CA GLN A 88 -6.88 -13.70 -0.20
C GLN A 88 -5.42 -13.43 -0.61
N MET A 89 -5.19 -12.45 -1.49
CA MET A 89 -3.85 -12.08 -1.96
C MET A 89 -3.16 -11.03 -1.08
N ARG A 90 -3.93 -10.17 -0.40
CA ARG A 90 -3.40 -9.05 0.39
C ARG A 90 -4.42 -8.48 1.37
N PHE A 91 -3.95 -8.21 2.59
CA PHE A 91 -4.68 -7.44 3.59
C PHE A 91 -4.89 -5.99 3.15
N SER A 92 -6.13 -5.55 3.25
CA SER A 92 -6.54 -4.17 3.09
C SER A 92 -5.81 -3.28 4.09
N ILE A 93 -5.56 -2.04 3.66
CA ILE A 93 -5.00 -1.00 4.54
C ILE A 93 -6.10 -0.61 5.49
N SER A 94 -5.79 -0.53 6.78
CA SER A 94 -6.80 -0.19 7.76
C SER A 94 -7.36 1.22 7.50
N PRO A 95 -8.65 1.48 7.80
CA PRO A 95 -9.23 2.82 7.71
C PRO A 95 -8.39 3.88 8.42
N ARG A 96 -7.85 3.52 9.59
CA ARG A 96 -7.00 4.38 10.41
C ARG A 96 -5.69 4.74 9.72
N GLU A 97 -5.01 3.75 9.12
CA GLU A 97 -3.81 3.97 8.31
C GLU A 97 -4.06 4.92 7.15
N ARG A 98 -5.19 4.73 6.45
CA ARG A 98 -5.58 5.59 5.32
C ARG A 98 -5.85 7.02 5.77
N LEU A 99 -6.54 7.18 6.88
CA LEU A 99 -6.84 8.49 7.43
C LEU A 99 -5.57 9.21 7.88
N THR A 100 -4.62 8.51 8.51
CA THR A 100 -3.32 9.09 8.90
C THR A 100 -2.58 9.67 7.70
N VAL A 101 -2.48 8.93 6.59
CA VAL A 101 -1.82 9.44 5.37
C VAL A 101 -2.57 10.65 4.81
N THR A 102 -3.90 10.59 4.82
CA THR A 102 -4.75 11.67 4.30
C THR A 102 -4.56 12.95 5.10
N ILE A 103 -4.65 12.89 6.42
CA ILE A 103 -4.47 14.05 7.29
C ILE A 103 -3.05 14.60 7.17
N ARG A 104 -2.04 13.73 7.14
CA ARG A 104 -0.65 14.18 6.94
C ARG A 104 -0.49 14.93 5.63
N PHE A 105 -1.07 14.42 4.55
CA PHE A 105 -1.11 15.13 3.26
C PHE A 105 -1.87 16.47 3.33
N LEU A 106 -3.00 16.55 4.05
CA LEU A 106 -3.73 17.80 4.24
C LEU A 106 -2.92 18.82 5.06
N ALA A 107 -2.20 18.35 6.07
CA ALA A 107 -1.40 19.15 6.98
C ALA A 107 -0.15 19.73 6.32
N THR A 108 0.53 18.97 5.45
CA THR A 108 1.81 19.37 4.82
C THR A 108 1.64 19.84 3.38
N GLY A 109 0.53 19.50 2.72
CA GLY A 109 0.30 19.78 1.30
C GLY A 109 1.17 18.96 0.34
N GLN A 110 2.02 18.06 0.85
CA GLN A 110 2.96 17.28 0.05
C GLN A 110 2.65 15.79 0.13
N VAL A 111 2.49 15.15 -1.03
CA VAL A 111 2.54 13.69 -1.11
C VAL A 111 4.01 13.30 -1.08
N ASN A 112 4.57 13.12 0.11
CA ASN A 112 5.90 12.55 0.22
C ASN A 112 5.81 11.13 -0.31
N HIS A 113 6.40 10.89 -1.49
CA HIS A 113 6.42 9.56 -2.09
C HIS A 113 6.91 8.56 -1.04
N LEU A 114 7.94 8.91 -0.26
CA LEU A 114 8.44 8.10 0.85
C LEU A 114 7.37 7.73 1.88
N GLU A 115 6.47 8.64 2.28
CA GLU A 115 5.36 8.32 3.18
C GLU A 115 4.32 7.41 2.51
N VAL A 116 4.06 7.63 1.23
CA VAL A 116 3.23 6.73 0.41
C VAL A 116 3.83 5.33 0.30
N TRP A 117 5.16 5.22 0.14
CA TRP A 117 5.93 3.98 0.14
C TRP A 117 6.00 3.35 1.55
N LEU A 118 6.08 4.16 2.62
CA LEU A 118 6.09 3.74 4.02
C LEU A 118 4.73 3.16 4.46
N PHE A 119 3.62 3.72 3.97
CA PHE A 119 2.27 3.15 4.10
C PHE A 119 1.95 2.12 3.01
N ASN A 120 2.81 2.06 2.00
CA ASN A 120 2.93 0.97 1.06
C ASN A 120 1.66 0.66 0.27
N SER A 121 0.89 1.70 0.00
CA SER A 121 -0.37 1.56 -0.71
C SER A 121 -0.04 1.43 -2.20
N GLY A 122 -0.69 0.51 -2.92
CA GLY A 122 -0.71 0.56 -4.39
C GLY A 122 -1.78 1.58 -4.76
N TRP A 123 -1.41 2.70 -5.40
CA TRP A 123 -2.33 3.81 -5.64
C TRP A 123 -3.05 3.65 -6.98
N GLU A 124 -4.29 3.18 -6.91
CA GLU A 124 -5.33 3.63 -7.84
C GLU A 124 -5.73 5.05 -7.42
N LYS A 125 -5.46 5.97 -8.34
CA LYS A 125 -4.96 7.33 -8.11
C LYS A 125 -5.99 8.30 -7.55
N GLU A 126 -5.51 9.29 -6.79
CA GLU A 126 -5.98 10.69 -6.64
C GLU A 126 -7.47 10.96 -6.38
N GLN A 127 -8.41 10.33 -7.08
CA GLN A 127 -9.86 10.41 -6.87
C GLN A 127 -10.24 10.09 -5.41
N TYR A 128 -9.56 9.14 -4.76
CA TYR A 128 -9.81 8.83 -3.36
C TYR A 128 -9.41 10.00 -2.44
N LEU A 129 -8.24 10.60 -2.65
CA LEU A 129 -7.82 11.79 -1.88
C LEU A 129 -8.68 13.00 -2.18
N VAL A 130 -9.15 13.18 -3.42
CA VAL A 130 -10.06 14.27 -3.81
C VAL A 130 -11.44 14.08 -3.18
N SER A 131 -11.98 12.85 -3.17
CA SER A 131 -13.26 12.51 -2.55
C SER A 131 -13.21 12.63 -1.02
N LEU A 132 -12.13 12.15 -0.39
CA LEU A 132 -11.86 12.35 1.04
C LEU A 132 -11.62 13.82 1.38
N LYS A 133 -10.85 14.57 0.57
CA LYS A 133 -10.66 16.02 0.73
C LYS A 133 -12.01 16.72 0.82
N LYS A 134 -12.91 16.43 -0.11
CA LYS A 134 -14.24 17.06 -0.16
C LYS A 134 -15.06 16.76 1.10
N HIS A 135 -15.07 15.51 1.57
CA HIS A 135 -15.82 15.12 2.76
C HIS A 135 -15.20 15.64 4.05
N VAL A 136 -13.89 15.49 4.23
CA VAL A 136 -13.18 15.98 5.41
C VAL A 136 -13.26 17.51 5.50
N TRP A 137 -13.15 18.22 4.37
CA TRP A 137 -13.32 19.67 4.35
C TRP A 137 -14.76 20.08 4.71
N HIS A 138 -15.78 19.37 4.23
CA HIS A 138 -17.17 19.59 4.65
C HIS A 138 -17.38 19.34 6.16
N CYS A 139 -16.69 18.35 6.74
CA CYS A 139 -16.76 18.05 8.16
C CYS A 139 -15.96 19.02 9.04
N MET A 140 -14.94 19.69 8.51
CA MET A 140 -14.11 20.65 9.25
C MET A 140 -14.58 22.11 9.10
N GLY A 141 -15.50 22.38 8.17
CA GLY A 141 -16.00 23.72 7.84
C GLY A 141 -17.37 24.08 8.43
N GLN A 142 -17.82 23.36 9.48
CA GLN A 142 -19.03 23.68 10.24
C GLN A 142 -18.68 24.09 11.67
#